data_AF-A0AAQ1JYU4-F1
#
_entry.id   AF-A0AAQ1JYU4-F1
#
_cell.length_a   1.000
_cell.length_b   1.000
_cell.length_c   1.000
_cell.angle_alpha   90.00
_cell.angle_beta   90.00
_cell.angle_gamma   90.00
#
_symmetry.space_group_name_H-M   'P 1'
#
loop_
_entity.id
_entity.type
_entity.pdbx_description
1 polymer ?
#
loop_
_entity_poly.entity_id
_entity_poly.type
_entity_poly.pdbx_seq_one_letter_code
_entity_poly.pdbx_strand_id
1 'polypeptide(L)'
;MAQKLDVDRVSLYNWKNQLLGREAPASMKRDKGSPAETDRDELERQVEGLRRDIRKLQLEHDLLKKANELVKKDLGVDLPLLSNREKTTLVDALREEYGLTELLARLDLARSSYFYHRSPIRVADKYAALSSWRLWATVRHARSYP
;
A
#
# COMPACT_ATOMS: atom_id res chain seq x y z
N MET A 1 -52.94 15.67 33.26
CA MET A 1 -53.63 15.22 32.03
C MET A 1 -55.03 14.66 32.32
N ALA A 2 -55.26 13.84 33.36
CA ALA A 2 -56.59 13.26 33.64
C ALA A 2 -57.69 14.30 34.00
N GLN A 3 -57.39 15.33 34.80
CA GLN A 3 -58.36 16.40 35.13
C GLN A 3 -58.69 17.34 33.97
N LYS A 4 -57.93 17.31 32.86
CA LYS A 4 -58.19 18.15 31.67
C LYS A 4 -59.19 17.52 30.70
N LEU A 5 -59.49 16.23 30.87
CA LEU A 5 -60.36 15.45 29.97
C LEU A 5 -61.56 14.84 30.70
N ASP A 6 -61.74 15.16 31.99
CA ASP A 6 -62.80 14.60 32.86
C ASP A 6 -62.90 13.06 32.84
N VAL A 7 -61.76 12.39 32.62
CA VAL A 7 -61.69 10.92 32.61
C VAL A 7 -61.05 10.43 33.90
N ASP A 8 -61.73 9.49 34.55
CA ASP A 8 -61.24 8.84 35.76
C ASP A 8 -59.89 8.14 35.53
N ARG A 9 -59.01 8.23 36.53
CA ARG A 9 -57.64 7.73 36.43
C ARG A 9 -57.61 6.22 36.18
N VAL A 10 -58.57 5.47 36.71
CA VAL A 10 -58.66 4.01 36.53
C VAL A 10 -58.99 3.68 35.08
N SER A 11 -59.90 4.41 34.43
CA SER A 11 -60.22 4.26 33.02
C SER A 11 -58.99 4.48 32.12
N LEU A 12 -58.16 5.45 32.47
CA LEU A 12 -56.92 5.76 31.75
C LEU A 12 -55.89 4.62 31.88
N TYR A 13 -55.74 4.04 33.08
CA TYR A 13 -54.90 2.85 33.28
C TYR A 13 -55.47 1.61 32.59
N ASN A 14 -56.78 1.45 32.56
CA ASN A 14 -57.44 0.35 31.85
C ASN A 14 -57.19 0.43 30.35
N TRP A 15 -57.36 1.59 29.72
CA TRP A 15 -57.07 1.76 28.30
C TRP A 15 -55.59 1.53 27.98
N LYS A 16 -54.69 2.01 28.84
CA LYS A 16 -53.26 1.72 28.69
C LYS A 16 -52.99 0.21 28.70
N ASN A 17 -53.60 -0.51 29.63
CA ASN A 17 -53.43 -1.96 29.75
C ASN A 17 -54.16 -2.74 28.65
N GLN A 18 -55.24 -2.19 28.09
CA GLN A 18 -56.01 -2.79 27.00
C GLN A 18 -55.33 -2.60 25.63
N LEU A 19 -54.69 -1.44 25.42
CA LEU A 19 -53.99 -1.12 24.18
C LEU A 19 -52.59 -1.75 24.14
N LEU A 20 -51.88 -1.81 25.28
CA LEU A 20 -50.51 -2.31 25.35
C LEU A 20 -50.42 -3.74 25.89
N GLY A 21 -51.51 -4.31 26.42
CA GLY A 21 -51.48 -5.58 27.15
C GLY A 21 -50.95 -5.43 28.57
N ARG A 22 -51.45 -6.25 29.49
CA ARG A 22 -51.15 -6.20 30.94
C ARG A 22 -49.67 -6.47 31.27
N GLU A 23 -48.92 -7.01 30.30
CA GLU A 23 -47.54 -7.47 30.41
C GLU A 23 -46.57 -6.72 29.49
N ALA A 24 -46.98 -5.61 28.84
CA ALA A 24 -46.02 -4.80 28.11
C ALA A 24 -45.07 -4.11 29.08
N PRO A 25 -43.75 -4.38 29.01
CA PRO A 25 -42.79 -3.73 29.88
C PRO A 25 -42.82 -2.22 29.62
N ALA A 26 -43.01 -1.42 30.68
CA ALA A 26 -43.10 0.05 30.63
C ALA A 26 -41.77 0.74 30.27
N SER A 27 -40.77 0.00 29.80
CA SER A 27 -39.45 0.50 29.48
C SER A 27 -38.83 -0.43 28.45
N MET A 28 -38.93 -0.06 27.17
CA MET A 28 -37.96 -0.50 26.17
C MET A 28 -36.63 0.12 26.58
N LYS A 29 -35.86 -0.59 27.41
CA LYS A 29 -34.45 -0.26 27.59
C LYS A 29 -33.84 -0.29 26.20
N ARG A 30 -33.29 0.85 25.75
CA ARG A 30 -32.47 0.88 24.54
C ARG A 30 -31.36 -0.13 24.75
N ASP A 31 -31.43 -1.20 23.96
CA ASP A 31 -30.43 -2.24 23.95
C ASP A 31 -29.11 -1.56 23.57
N LYS A 32 -28.13 -1.59 24.47
CA LYS A 32 -26.84 -0.94 24.28
C LYS A 32 -26.01 -1.84 23.37
N GLY A 33 -25.95 -1.50 22.08
CA GLY A 33 -25.19 -2.21 21.06
C GLY A 33 -25.99 -3.37 20.47
N SER A 34 -26.77 -3.08 19.44
CA SER A 34 -27.44 -4.13 18.67
C SER A 34 -26.38 -4.99 17.95
N PRO A 35 -26.58 -6.31 17.78
CA PRO A 35 -25.68 -7.17 16.97
C PRO A 35 -25.34 -6.58 15.60
N ALA A 36 -26.29 -5.84 15.02
CA ALA A 36 -26.16 -5.15 13.74
C ALA A 36 -25.05 -4.07 13.69
N GLU A 37 -24.69 -3.43 14.81
CA GLU A 37 -23.57 -2.47 14.84
C GLU A 37 -22.22 -3.21 14.81
N THR A 38 -22.11 -4.33 15.54
CA THR A 38 -20.93 -5.20 15.51
C THR A 38 -20.73 -5.80 14.11
N ASP A 39 -21.81 -6.26 13.47
CA ASP A 39 -21.77 -6.80 12.11
C ASP A 39 -21.34 -5.74 11.10
N ARG A 40 -21.77 -4.49 11.27
CA ARG A 40 -21.37 -3.37 10.42
C ARG A 40 -19.88 -3.07 10.57
N ASP A 41 -19.38 -2.97 11.79
CA ASP A 41 -17.96 -2.72 12.06
C ASP A 41 -17.08 -3.85 11.49
N GLU A 42 -17.54 -5.10 11.57
CA GLU A 42 -16.87 -6.25 10.98
C GLU A 42 -16.85 -6.19 9.44
N LEU A 43 -17.97 -5.85 8.82
CA LEU A 43 -18.06 -5.65 7.37
C LEU A 43 -17.17 -4.50 6.89
N GLU A 44 -17.11 -3.39 7.63
CA GLU A 44 -16.23 -2.26 7.32
C GLU A 44 -14.75 -2.69 7.36
N ARG A 45 -14.33 -3.46 8.37
CA ARG A 45 -12.98 -4.05 8.43
C ARG A 45 -12.68 -4.99 7.26
N GLN A 46 -13.65 -5.81 6.85
CA GLN A 46 -13.50 -6.70 5.70
C GLN A 46 -13.32 -5.90 4.40
N VAL A 47 -14.12 -4.85 4.19
CA VAL A 47 -13.99 -3.97 3.03
C VAL A 47 -12.63 -3.29 3.00
N GLU A 48 -12.13 -2.82 4.14
CA GLU A 48 -10.77 -2.27 4.24
C GLU A 48 -9.67 -3.30 3.95
N GLY A 49 -9.87 -4.56 4.38
CA GLY A 49 -8.99 -5.67 4.04
C GLY A 49 -8.94 -5.91 2.54
N LEU A 50 -10.11 -6.08 1.92
CA LEU A 50 -10.24 -6.30 0.48
C LEU A 50 -9.66 -5.16 -0.34
N ARG A 51 -9.86 -3.91 0.07
CA ARG A 51 -9.25 -2.74 -0.59
C ARG A 51 -7.72 -2.78 -0.54
N ARG A 52 -7.14 -3.20 0.58
CA ARG A 52 -5.68 -3.38 0.70
C ARG A 52 -5.18 -4.51 -0.20
N ASP A 53 -5.90 -5.62 -0.26
CA ASP A 53 -5.54 -6.76 -1.10
C ASP A 53 -5.63 -6.42 -2.59
N ILE A 54 -6.67 -5.70 -3.02
CA ILE A 54 -6.81 -5.20 -4.38
C ILE A 54 -5.61 -4.31 -4.74
N ARG A 55 -5.26 -3.36 -3.88
CA ARG A 55 -4.11 -2.47 -4.10
C ARG A 55 -2.80 -3.26 -4.24
N LYS A 56 -2.60 -4.29 -3.40
CA LYS A 56 -1.43 -5.17 -3.46
C LYS A 56 -1.39 -5.97 -4.77
N LEU A 57 -2.52 -6.54 -5.18
CA LEU A 57 -2.62 -7.32 -6.42
C LEU A 57 -2.41 -6.45 -7.66
N GLN A 58 -2.93 -5.22 -7.67
CA GLN A 58 -2.67 -4.24 -8.73
C GLN A 58 -1.18 -3.96 -8.88
N LEU A 59 -0.50 -3.69 -7.76
CA LEU A 59 0.94 -3.48 -7.74
C LEU A 59 1.71 -4.69 -8.32
N GLU A 60 1.35 -5.90 -7.91
CA GLU A 60 1.98 -7.13 -8.40
C GLU A 60 1.78 -7.35 -9.90
N HIS A 61 0.56 -7.12 -10.37
CA HIS A 61 0.22 -7.20 -11.78
C HIS A 61 1.00 -6.18 -12.61
N ASP A 62 1.08 -4.93 -12.17
CA ASP A 62 1.80 -3.89 -12.90
C ASP A 62 3.31 -4.14 -12.92
N LEU A 63 3.88 -4.65 -11.82
CA LEU A 63 5.26 -5.13 -11.77
C LEU A 63 5.52 -6.22 -12.80
N LEU A 64 4.68 -7.26 -12.85
CA LEU A 64 4.79 -8.35 -13.82
C LEU A 64 4.64 -7.86 -15.26
N LYS A 65 3.66 -6.99 -15.50
CA LYS A 65 3.41 -6.41 -16.82
C LYS A 65 4.60 -5.58 -17.30
N LYS A 66 5.13 -4.69 -16.46
CA LYS A 66 6.32 -3.89 -16.77
C LYS A 66 7.58 -4.72 -16.94
N ALA A 67 7.73 -5.77 -16.12
CA ALA A 67 8.83 -6.70 -16.28
C ALA A 67 8.76 -7.42 -17.61
N ASN A 68 7.58 -7.84 -18.06
CA ASN A 68 7.41 -8.46 -19.36
C ASN A 68 7.72 -7.47 -20.51
N GLU A 69 7.19 -6.24 -20.44
CA GLU A 69 7.47 -5.17 -21.42
C GLU A 69 8.98 -4.88 -21.56
N LEU A 70 9.71 -4.83 -20.45
CA LEU A 70 11.14 -4.48 -20.43
C LEU A 70 12.06 -5.66 -20.75
N VAL A 71 11.72 -6.86 -20.28
CA VAL A 71 12.63 -8.00 -20.34
C VAL A 71 12.49 -8.76 -21.66
N LYS A 72 11.39 -8.63 -22.42
CA LYS A 72 11.15 -9.31 -23.73
C LYS A 72 11.57 -10.79 -23.74
N LYS A 73 11.58 -11.46 -22.58
CA LYS A 73 11.87 -12.89 -22.49
C LYS A 73 10.52 -13.59 -22.47
N ASP A 74 10.24 -14.35 -23.52
CA ASP A 74 9.05 -15.21 -23.65
C ASP A 74 9.01 -16.37 -22.62
N LEU A 75 10.02 -16.46 -21.74
CA LEU A 75 10.18 -17.47 -20.71
C LEU A 75 9.82 -16.85 -19.36
N GLY A 76 8.53 -16.87 -19.01
CA GLY A 76 7.96 -16.64 -17.67
C GLY A 76 8.77 -15.72 -16.74
N VAL A 77 8.30 -14.49 -16.55
CA VAL A 77 8.97 -13.54 -15.64
C VAL A 77 8.83 -13.99 -14.19
N ASP A 78 9.85 -14.67 -13.68
CA ASP A 78 10.07 -14.80 -12.25
C ASP A 78 10.76 -13.54 -11.72
N LEU A 79 10.03 -12.65 -11.04
CA LEU A 79 10.59 -11.48 -10.37
C LEU A 79 11.83 -11.78 -9.49
N PRO A 80 11.93 -12.92 -8.76
CA PRO A 80 13.14 -13.21 -7.98
C PRO A 80 14.37 -13.52 -8.83
N LEU A 81 14.19 -13.99 -10.07
CA LEU A 81 15.30 -14.30 -10.99
C LEU A 81 15.84 -13.07 -11.74
N LEU A 82 15.18 -11.91 -11.63
CA LEU A 82 15.63 -10.68 -12.25
C LEU A 82 16.93 -10.16 -11.62
N SER A 83 17.83 -9.64 -12.45
CA SER A 83 19.04 -8.97 -12.00
C SER A 83 18.70 -7.71 -11.19
N ASN A 84 19.55 -7.35 -10.22
CA ASN A 84 19.36 -6.12 -9.43
C ASN A 84 19.22 -4.87 -10.30
N ARG A 85 19.89 -4.82 -11.47
CA ARG A 85 19.77 -3.71 -12.43
C ARG A 85 18.42 -3.69 -13.16
N GLU A 86 17.86 -4.85 -13.46
CA GLU A 86 16.52 -4.97 -14.04
C GLU A 86 15.48 -4.56 -12.98
N LYS A 87 15.65 -5.03 -11.74
CA LYS A 87 14.83 -4.63 -10.59
C LYS A 87 14.85 -3.12 -10.38
N THR A 88 16.00 -2.43 -10.46
CA THR A 88 16.04 -0.96 -10.35
C THR A 88 15.32 -0.25 -11.48
N THR A 89 15.41 -0.79 -12.71
CA THR A 89 14.73 -0.20 -13.88
C THR A 89 13.21 -0.32 -13.74
N LEU A 90 12.72 -1.44 -13.20
CA LEU A 90 11.31 -1.63 -12.86
C LEU A 90 10.83 -0.67 -11.77
N VAL A 91 11.61 -0.53 -10.70
CA VAL A 91 11.31 0.41 -9.62
C VAL A 91 11.22 1.83 -10.19
N ASP A 92 12.18 2.24 -11.02
CA ASP A 92 12.19 3.59 -11.59
C ASP A 92 11.01 3.83 -12.56
N ALA A 93 10.56 2.80 -13.29
CA ALA A 93 9.39 2.90 -14.18
C ALA A 93 8.06 3.04 -13.43
N LEU A 94 7.92 2.40 -12.26
CA LEU A 94 6.68 2.40 -11.46
C LEU A 94 6.70 3.40 -10.30
N ARG A 95 7.79 4.15 -10.14
CA ARG A 95 7.98 5.11 -9.03
C ARG A 95 7.00 6.28 -9.06
N GLU A 96 6.42 6.60 -10.21
CA GLU A 96 5.41 7.66 -10.34
C GLU A 96 4.03 7.22 -9.83
N GLU A 97 3.74 5.92 -9.86
CA GLU A 97 2.43 5.36 -9.51
C GLU A 97 2.43 4.77 -8.09
N TYR A 98 3.56 4.24 -7.62
CA TYR A 98 3.68 3.51 -6.36
C TYR A 98 4.81 4.03 -5.47
N GLY A 99 4.65 3.84 -4.15
CA GLY A 99 5.66 4.21 -3.17
C GLY A 99 6.93 3.36 -3.29
N LEU A 100 8.10 4.01 -3.24
CA LEU A 100 9.40 3.33 -3.36
C LEU A 100 9.57 2.18 -2.35
N THR A 101 9.11 2.37 -1.11
CA THR A 101 9.23 1.34 -0.07
C THR A 101 8.41 0.09 -0.37
N GLU A 102 7.22 0.26 -0.96
CA GLU A 102 6.34 -0.85 -1.34
C GLU A 102 6.95 -1.65 -2.49
N LEU A 103 7.48 -0.94 -3.50
CA LEU A 103 8.16 -1.54 -4.64
C LEU A 103 9.40 -2.35 -4.24
N LEU A 104 10.25 -1.78 -3.37
CA LEU A 104 11.46 -2.45 -2.90
C LEU A 104 11.15 -3.69 -2.07
N ALA A 105 10.14 -3.62 -1.20
CA ALA A 105 9.70 -4.77 -0.40
C ALA A 105 9.18 -5.90 -1.29
N ARG A 106 8.46 -5.58 -2.38
CA ARG A 106 7.88 -6.61 -3.25
C ARG A 106 8.91 -7.31 -4.14
N LEU A 107 9.96 -6.60 -4.54
CA LEU A 107 11.05 -7.09 -5.39
C LEU A 107 12.20 -7.74 -4.59
N ASP A 108 12.10 -7.76 -3.27
CA ASP A 108 13.17 -8.17 -2.35
C ASP A 108 14.49 -7.45 -2.66
N LEU A 109 14.41 -6.13 -2.89
CA LEU A 109 15.55 -5.30 -3.26
C LEU A 109 15.95 -4.41 -2.08
N ALA A 110 17.19 -4.59 -1.61
CA ALA A 110 17.75 -3.72 -0.58
C ALA A 110 17.85 -2.26 -1.07
N ARG A 111 17.52 -1.30 -0.20
CA ARG A 111 17.63 0.15 -0.50
C ARG A 111 19.03 0.53 -1.00
N SER A 112 20.08 -0.02 -0.37
CA SER A 112 21.47 0.22 -0.77
C SER A 112 21.75 -0.24 -2.20
N SER A 113 21.25 -1.42 -2.58
CA SER A 113 21.36 -1.97 -3.94
C SER A 113 20.64 -1.08 -4.96
N TYR A 114 19.44 -0.60 -4.61
CA TYR A 114 18.70 0.35 -5.44
C TYR A 114 19.50 1.62 -5.73
N PHE A 115 20.03 2.29 -4.70
CA PHE A 115 20.82 3.51 -4.90
C PHE A 115 22.15 3.26 -5.62
N TYR A 116 22.78 2.10 -5.40
CA TYR A 116 24.01 1.71 -6.09
C TYR A 116 23.79 1.58 -7.60
N HIS A 117 22.74 0.88 -8.01
CA HIS A 117 22.45 0.64 -9.42
C HIS A 117 21.74 1.81 -10.11
N ARG A 118 20.99 2.64 -9.37
CA ARG A 118 20.36 3.87 -9.88
C ARG A 118 21.35 5.01 -10.10
N SER A 119 22.47 5.02 -9.35
CA SER A 119 23.46 6.08 -9.46
C SER A 119 23.91 6.20 -10.92
N PRO A 120 23.71 7.36 -11.59
CA PRO A 120 24.29 7.56 -12.89
C PRO A 120 25.79 7.34 -12.73
N ILE A 121 26.38 6.58 -13.65
CA ILE A 121 27.82 6.27 -13.70
C ILE A 121 28.57 7.57 -14.01
N ARG A 122 28.55 8.54 -13.09
CA ARG A 122 29.33 9.77 -13.10
C ARG A 122 30.76 9.53 -12.59
N VAL A 123 31.07 8.28 -12.23
CA VAL A 123 32.35 7.88 -11.61
C VAL A 123 33.28 7.17 -12.61
N ALA A 124 32.81 6.83 -13.82
CA ALA A 124 33.73 6.36 -14.88
C ALA A 124 34.77 7.44 -15.25
N ASP A 125 34.46 8.72 -15.06
CA ASP A 125 35.35 9.82 -15.44
C ASP A 125 36.35 10.21 -14.34
N LYS A 126 36.05 9.90 -13.06
CA LYS A 126 36.96 10.22 -11.95
C LYS A 126 38.22 9.35 -11.91
N TYR A 127 38.17 8.13 -12.46
CA TYR A 127 39.32 7.23 -12.55
C TYR A 127 39.94 7.15 -13.95
N ALA A 128 39.24 7.57 -15.01
CA ALA A 128 39.84 7.76 -16.33
C ALA A 128 40.92 8.86 -16.31
N ALA A 129 40.71 9.93 -15.55
CA ALA A 129 41.68 11.00 -15.35
C ALA A 129 42.99 10.52 -14.70
N LEU A 130 42.94 9.49 -13.84
CA LEU A 130 44.12 8.97 -13.13
C LEU A 130 44.94 7.99 -14.00
N SER A 131 44.32 7.30 -14.95
CA SER A 131 45.05 6.46 -15.93
C SER A 131 45.81 7.28 -16.98
N SER A 132 45.38 8.52 -17.25
CA SER A 132 46.03 9.40 -18.23
C SER A 132 47.42 9.87 -17.76
N TRP A 133 47.61 10.19 -16.47
CA TRP A 133 48.90 10.71 -15.98
C TRP A 133 50.08 9.73 -16.19
N ARG A 134 49.86 8.41 -16.03
CA ARG A 134 50.96 7.43 -16.25
C ARG A 134 51.46 7.40 -17.70
N LEU A 135 50.62 7.69 -18.68
CA LEU A 135 51.03 7.68 -20.10
C LEU A 135 51.75 8.98 -20.51
N TRP A 136 51.44 10.12 -19.87
CA TRP A 136 52.09 11.40 -20.17
C TRP A 136 53.47 11.52 -19.51
N ALA A 137 53.72 10.79 -18.42
CA ALA A 137 55.03 10.70 -17.78
C ALA A 137 56.05 9.94 -18.64
N THR A 138 55.63 8.87 -19.32
CA THR A 138 56.51 8.08 -20.22
C THR A 138 56.79 8.80 -21.53
N VAL A 139 55.83 9.53 -22.08
CA VAL A 139 56.05 10.30 -23.33
C VAL A 139 56.99 11.48 -23.13
N ARG A 140 57.03 12.11 -21.93
CA ARG A 140 57.94 13.23 -21.65
C ARG A 140 59.40 12.81 -21.45
N HIS A 141 59.66 11.57 -21.00
CA HIS A 141 61.02 11.05 -20.82
C HIS A 141 61.69 10.56 -22.13
N ALA A 142 60.93 10.34 -23.20
CA ALA A 142 61.47 9.85 -24.47
C ALA A 142 61.94 10.96 -25.45
N ARG A 143 61.85 12.25 -25.06
CA ARG A 143 62.31 13.41 -25.88
C ARG A 143 63.56 14.12 -25.35
N SER A 144 64.20 13.58 -24.32
CA SER A 144 65.45 14.13 -23.78
C SER A 144 66.45 13.02 -23.50
N TYR A 145 67.05 12.46 -24.56
CA TYR A 145 68.46 12.04 -24.55
C TYR A 145 69.03 12.26 -25.96
N PRO A 146 70.22 12.85 -26.10
CA PRO A 146 70.88 13.16 -27.37
C PRO A 146 71.38 11.93 -28.12
#